data_AF-A0A1G8S200-F1
#
_entry.id   AF-A0A1G8S200-F1
#
_cell.length_a   1.000
_cell.length_b   1.000
_cell.length_c   1.000
_cell.angle_alpha   90.00
_cell.angle_beta   90.00
_cell.angle_gamma   90.00
#
_symmetry.space_group_name_H-M   'P 1'
#
loop_
_entity.id
_entity.type
_entity.pdbx_description
1 polymer ?
#
loop_
_entity_poly.entity_id
_entity_poly.type
_entity_poly.pdbx_seq_one_letter_code
_entity_poly.pdbx_strand_id
1 'polypeptide(L)' 'MNLKDFVDQCTIMIRMLITEMGVAGHYNFFFKEGILFAEKVYICNPKPEMNKLREAMRTHFRKFINTELV' A
#
# COMPACT_ATOMS: atom_id res chain seq x y z
N MET A 1 9.72 -13.30 9.94
CA MET A 1 8.90 -12.09 10.03
C MET A 1 7.47 -12.55 10.19
N ASN A 2 6.72 -12.05 11.17
CA ASN A 2 5.28 -12.32 11.29
C ASN A 2 4.48 -11.25 10.52
N LEU A 3 3.15 -11.41 10.41
CA LEU A 3 2.29 -10.47 9.69
C LEU A 3 2.39 -9.04 10.24
N LYS A 4 2.42 -8.88 11.56
CA LYS A 4 2.50 -7.57 12.21
C LYS A 4 3.81 -6.86 11.84
N ASP A 5 4.94 -7.55 11.97
CA ASP A 5 6.26 -6.98 11.64
C ASP A 5 6.32 -6.57 10.16
N PHE A 6 5.72 -7.37 9.27
CA PHE A 6 5.65 -7.08 7.85
C PHE A 6 4.80 -5.84 7.56
N VAL A 7 3.61 -5.75 8.15
CA VAL A 7 2.72 -4.59 8.01
C VAL A 7 3.38 -3.33 8.58
N ASP A 8 4.06 -3.44 9.73
CA ASP A 8 4.81 -2.35 10.35
C ASP A 8 5.90 -1.81 9.39
N GLN A 9 6.64 -2.68 8.71
CA GLN A 9 7.60 -2.28 7.68
C GLN A 9 6.93 -1.63 6.46
N CYS A 10 5.75 -2.11 6.07
CA CYS A 10 4.99 -1.55 4.96
C CYS A 10 4.47 -0.13 5.25
N THR A 11 4.30 0.26 6.52
CA THR A 11 3.76 1.59 6.87
C THR A 11 4.57 2.74 6.29
N ILE A 12 5.91 2.66 6.31
CA ILE A 12 6.80 3.69 5.76
C ILE A 12 6.65 3.75 4.25
N MET A 13 6.63 2.60 3.58
CA MET A 13 6.43 2.49 2.14
C MET A 13 5.08 3.08 1.70
N ILE A 14 4.00 2.78 2.45
CA ILE A 14 2.65 3.30 2.18
C ILE A 14 2.65 4.83 2.30
N ARG A 15 3.24 5.38 3.37
CA ARG A 15 3.35 6.84 3.57
C ARG A 15 4.10 7.52 2.42
N MET A 16 5.21 6.94 1.98
CA MET A 16 5.96 7.45 0.84
C MET A 16 5.13 7.44 -0.44
N LEU A 17 4.41 6.34 -0.72
CA LEU A 17 3.55 6.25 -1.90
C LEU A 17 2.42 7.29 -1.88
N ILE A 18 1.80 7.54 -0.72
CA ILE A 18 0.75 8.57 -0.58
C ILE A 18 1.28 9.95 -0.97
N THR A 19 2.47 10.31 -0.46
CA THR A 19 3.12 11.58 -0.78
C THR A 19 3.56 11.64 -2.25
N GLU A 20 4.21 10.60 -2.77
CA GLU A 20 4.66 10.52 -4.17
C GLU A 20 3.51 10.62 -5.17
N MET A 21 2.34 10.10 -4.82
CA MET A 21 1.16 10.10 -5.69
C MET A 21 0.31 11.35 -5.55
N GLY A 22 0.69 12.30 -4.70
CA GLY A 22 -0.07 13.56 -4.51
C GLY A 22 -1.42 13.38 -3.84
N VAL A 23 -1.66 12.26 -3.15
CA VAL A 23 -2.97 11.92 -2.53
C VAL A 23 -3.00 12.15 -1.03
N ALA A 24 -2.14 13.04 -0.51
CA ALA A 24 -2.07 13.37 0.91
C ALA A 24 -3.41 13.89 1.49
N GLY A 25 -4.25 14.55 0.67
CA GLY A 25 -5.61 14.97 1.07
C GLY A 25 -6.54 13.81 1.44
N HIS A 26 -6.22 12.59 1.00
CA HIS A 26 -6.96 11.36 1.27
C HIS A 26 -6.12 10.36 2.07
N TYR A 27 -5.17 10.84 2.88
CA TYR A 27 -4.19 10.02 3.61
C TYR A 27 -4.83 8.81 4.31
N ASN A 28 -5.88 9.02 5.10
CA ASN A 28 -6.51 7.94 5.88
C ASN A 28 -7.08 6.82 5.00
N PHE A 29 -7.66 7.17 3.85
CA PHE A 29 -8.20 6.21 2.89
C PHE A 29 -7.07 5.37 2.30
N PHE A 30 -6.09 6.02 1.66
CA PHE A 30 -4.97 5.30 1.03
C PHE A 30 -4.10 4.55 2.02
N PHE A 31 -3.94 5.07 3.25
CA PHE A 31 -3.18 4.37 4.28
C PHE A 31 -3.89 3.07 4.67
N LYS A 32 -5.20 3.12 4.93
CA LYS A 32 -6.00 1.93 5.26
C LYS A 32 -6.00 0.92 4.11
N GLU A 33 -6.21 1.37 2.87
CA GLU A 33 -6.17 0.50 1.69
C GLU A 33 -4.78 -0.13 1.48
N GLY A 34 -3.70 0.63 1.71
CA GLY A 34 -2.33 0.11 1.64
C GLY A 34 -2.06 -1.00 2.65
N ILE A 35 -2.58 -0.86 3.88
CA ILE A 35 -2.46 -1.90 4.92
C ILE A 35 -3.22 -3.15 4.51
N LEU A 36 -4.49 -3.03 4.11
CA LEU A 36 -5.31 -4.17 3.67
C LEU A 36 -4.68 -4.90 2.48
N PHE A 37 -4.12 -4.14 1.53
CA PHE A 37 -3.40 -4.70 0.40
C PHE A 37 -2.15 -5.47 0.83
N ALA A 38 -1.35 -4.90 1.74
CA ALA A 38 -0.15 -5.55 2.26
C ALA A 38 -0.50 -6.87 2.99
N GLU A 39 -1.51 -6.84 3.87
CA GLU A 39 -1.98 -8.03 4.58
C GLU A 39 -2.38 -9.15 3.61
N LYS A 40 -3.17 -8.82 2.59
CA LYS A 40 -3.59 -9.78 1.57
C LYS A 40 -2.40 -10.39 0.83
N VAL A 41 -1.41 -9.57 0.45
CA VAL A 41 -0.19 -10.05 -0.23
C VAL A 41 0.59 -11.00 0.67
N TYR A 42 0.76 -10.68 1.96
CA TYR A 42 1.47 -11.52 2.91
C TYR A 42 0.78 -12.87 3.14
N ILE A 43 -0.56 -12.86 3.27
CA ILE A 43 -1.35 -14.10 3.45
C ILE A 43 -1.18 -15.02 2.23
N CYS A 44 -1.14 -14.46 1.02
CA CYS A 44 -0.90 -15.23 -0.20
C CYS A 44 0.57 -15.67 -0.39
N ASN A 45 1.52 -14.81 -0.02
CA ASN A 45 2.95 -15.09 -0.10
C ASN A 45 3.67 -14.44 1.11
N PRO A 46 4.04 -15.22 2.15
CA PRO A 46 4.66 -14.71 3.37
C PRO A 46 6.08 -14.14 3.20
N LYS A 47 6.65 -14.20 1.99
CA LYS A 47 7.95 -13.61 1.64
C LYS A 47 7.82 -12.80 0.34
N PRO A 48 7.01 -11.74 0.32
CA PRO A 48 6.86 -10.93 -0.87
C PRO A 48 8.13 -10.11 -1.10
N GLU A 49 8.51 -9.96 -2.37
CA GLU A 49 9.60 -9.06 -2.74
C GLU A 49 9.12 -7.61 -2.60
N MET A 50 9.78 -6.82 -1.74
CA MET A 50 9.31 -5.47 -1.39
C MET A 50 9.18 -4.52 -2.59
N ASN A 51 10.06 -4.64 -3.59
CA ASN A 51 9.96 -3.84 -4.81
C ASN A 51 8.69 -4.17 -5.62
N LYS A 52 8.36 -5.46 -5.73
CA LYS A 52 7.12 -5.90 -6.40
C LYS A 52 5.88 -5.48 -5.62
N LEU A 53 5.93 -5.56 -4.29
CA LEU A 53 4.86 -5.08 -3.42
C LEU A 53 4.60 -3.58 -3.63
N ARG A 54 5.66 -2.77 -3.64
CA ARG A 54 5.55 -1.32 -3.88
C ARG A 54 4.89 -1.00 -5.23
N GLU A 55 5.34 -1.65 -6.30
CA GLU A 55 4.77 -1.43 -7.64
C GLU A 55 3.32 -1.92 -7.75
N ALA A 56 2.99 -3.06 -7.13
CA ALA A 56 1.63 -3.56 -7.09
C ALA A 56 0.70 -2.62 -6.30
N MET A 57 1.16 -2.09 -5.17
CA MET A 57 0.42 -1.12 -4.36
C MET A 57 0.26 0.23 -5.07
N ARG A 58 1.31 0.74 -5.73
CA ARG A 58 1.24 1.93 -6.58
C ARG A 58 0.18 1.76 -7.67
N THR A 59 0.18 0.60 -8.34
CA THR A 59 -0.82 0.27 -9.36
C THR A 59 -2.23 0.20 -8.78
N HIS A 60 -2.37 -0.38 -7.59
CA HIS A 60 -3.64 -0.44 -6.87
C HIS A 60 -4.18 0.95 -6.54
N PHE A 61 -3.35 1.84 -5.97
CA PHE A 61 -3.73 3.22 -5.66
C PHE A 61 -4.13 4.03 -6.91
N ARG A 62 -3.41 3.85 -8.02
CA ARG A 62 -3.74 4.53 -9.29
C ARG A 62 -5.15 4.20 -9.78
N LYS A 63 -5.67 3.00 -9.51
CA LYS A 63 -7.05 2.65 -9.89
C LYS A 63 -8.04 3.57 -9.19
N PHE A 64 -7.91 3.79 -7.88
CA PHE A 64 -8.80 4.68 -7.12
C PHE A 64 -8.71 6.14 -7.55
N ILE A 65 -7.50 6.63 -7.85
CA ILE A 65 -7.33 7.99 -8.37
C ILE A 65 -8.10 8.17 -9.67
N ASN A 66 -8.03 7.18 -10.56
CA ASN A 66 -8.68 7.24 -11.87
C ASN A 66 -10.19 6.97 -11.83
N THR A 67 -10.73 6.39 -10.74
CA THR A 67 -12.15 5.98 -10.67
C THR A 67 -12.99 6.70 -9.61
N GLU A 68 -12.41 7.17 -8.51
CA GLU A 68 -13.18 7.66 -7.34
C GLU A 68 -12.81 9.08 -6.87
N LEU A 69 -11.74 9.69 -7.39
CA LEU A 69 -11.24 11.00 -6.96
C LEU A 69 -11.39 12.10 -8.03
N VAL A 70 -12.21 11.84 -9.06
CA VAL A 70 -12.65 12.79 -10.09
C VAL A 70 -14.08 13.22 -9.82
#